data_AF-A0A1S6EZI6-F1
#
_entry.id   AF-A0A1S6EZI6-F1
#
_cell.length_a   1.000
_cell.length_b   1.000
_cell.length_c   1.000
_cell.angle_alpha   90.00
_cell.angle_beta   90.00
_cell.angle_gamma   90.00
#
_symmetry.space_group_name_H-M   'P 1'
#
loop_
_entity.id
_entity.type
_entity.pdbx_description
1 polymer ?
#
loop_
_entity_poly.entity_id
_entity_poly.type
_entity_poly.pdbx_seq_one_letter_code
_entity_poly.pdbx_strand_id
1 'polypeptide(L)'
;MLSAFFGLDRSLRIAVATARTCEGIGGSDGMPVIFSHEVDATTLAPEDFRVTMASGAIGDVGCVTLRPADEPGELRTALLISRFGSSADQPATVEIIGDITSLDGAVNFRGATATVTPLEAGPTLVLAETLSRTEWTVGGGSDCSAEGLLTIVRATWAGGVSRADGDAVGSREAEMYRVTLRRPDGGTVTVSPMAIGDLNDNDNNHDLCLGVAGEPVSVFFLAGRLVDPNDDANPDTEIAVSARP
;
A
#
# COMPACT_ATOMS: atom_id res chain seq x y z
N MET A 1 11.70 -6.28 2.95
CA MET A 1 10.35 -6.86 2.76
C MET A 1 9.88 -6.49 1.36
N LEU A 2 9.17 -7.40 0.69
CA LEU A 2 8.47 -7.16 -0.57
C LEU A 2 7.07 -7.77 -0.43
N SER A 3 6.03 -7.03 -0.80
CA SER A 3 4.65 -7.52 -0.88
C SER A 3 4.13 -7.34 -2.30
N ALA A 4 3.25 -8.22 -2.75
CA ALA A 4 2.59 -8.12 -4.04
C ALA A 4 1.14 -8.58 -3.94
N PHE A 5 0.22 -7.86 -4.56
CA PHE A 5 -1.22 -8.17 -4.51
C PHE A 5 -1.83 -8.08 -5.91
N PHE A 6 -2.60 -9.10 -6.28
CA PHE A 6 -3.32 -9.12 -7.55
C PHE A 6 -4.75 -8.63 -7.35
N GLY A 7 -4.97 -7.31 -7.34
CA GLY A 7 -6.27 -6.71 -6.95
C GLY A 7 -7.15 -6.19 -8.08
N LEU A 8 -6.77 -6.37 -9.34
CA LEU A 8 -7.42 -5.73 -10.48
C LEU A 8 -7.54 -6.71 -11.65
N ASP A 9 -8.75 -7.21 -11.94
CA ASP A 9 -9.00 -8.12 -13.06
C ASP A 9 -9.71 -7.41 -14.23
N ARG A 10 -8.93 -6.67 -15.03
CA ARG A 10 -9.42 -5.98 -16.25
C ARG A 10 -10.49 -4.92 -16.00
N SER A 11 -10.77 -4.61 -14.74
CA SER A 11 -11.66 -3.54 -14.28
C SER A 11 -10.96 -2.20 -14.18
N LEU A 12 -9.67 -2.12 -14.56
CA LEU A 12 -8.79 -0.96 -14.50
C LEU A 12 -9.37 0.22 -15.30
N ARG A 13 -10.35 0.88 -14.70
CA ARG A 13 -10.86 2.18 -15.06
C ARG A 13 -9.86 3.17 -14.50
N ILE A 14 -8.64 3.21 -15.05
CA ILE A 14 -7.75 4.33 -14.78
C ILE A 14 -8.45 5.57 -15.34
N ALA A 15 -9.16 6.26 -14.46
CA ALA A 15 -9.59 7.61 -14.70
C ALA A 15 -8.34 8.49 -14.69
N VAL A 16 -7.77 8.70 -15.87
CA VAL A 16 -7.16 9.98 -16.29
C VAL A 16 -5.86 10.43 -15.60
N ALA A 17 -5.29 9.72 -14.62
CA ALA A 17 -4.07 10.18 -13.92
C ALA A 17 -2.73 9.61 -14.42
N THR A 18 -2.68 8.46 -15.11
CA THR A 18 -1.41 7.90 -15.66
C THR A 18 -1.07 8.39 -17.07
N ALA A 19 -1.72 9.48 -17.51
CA ALA A 19 -1.99 9.87 -18.89
C ALA A 19 -0.80 10.26 -19.80
N ARG A 20 0.45 9.86 -19.49
CA ARG A 20 1.56 9.92 -20.47
C ARG A 20 2.50 8.72 -20.43
N THR A 21 2.80 8.14 -19.26
CA THR A 21 3.83 7.09 -19.14
C THR A 21 3.28 5.69 -19.46
N CYS A 22 2.00 5.47 -19.20
CA CYS A 22 1.33 4.18 -19.36
C CYS A 22 0.22 4.25 -20.43
N GLU A 23 0.44 4.96 -21.54
CA GLU A 23 -0.56 5.09 -22.60
C GLU A 23 -0.83 3.74 -23.31
N GLY A 24 -2.09 3.48 -23.66
CA GLY A 24 -2.47 2.32 -24.48
C GLY A 24 -2.72 1.00 -23.74
N ILE A 25 -2.58 0.96 -22.41
CA ILE A 25 -2.78 -0.26 -21.61
C ILE A 25 -4.17 -0.39 -20.99
N GLY A 26 -5.19 0.26 -21.58
CA GLY A 26 -6.58 0.16 -21.10
C GLY A 26 -7.08 -1.29 -21.05
N GLY A 27 -7.82 -1.63 -19.99
CA GLY A 27 -8.32 -3.00 -19.75
C GLY A 27 -7.23 -4.01 -19.34
N SER A 28 -6.06 -3.52 -18.94
CA SER A 28 -5.03 -4.32 -18.25
C SER A 28 -5.38 -4.54 -16.79
N ASP A 29 -4.65 -5.45 -16.17
CA ASP A 29 -4.64 -5.69 -14.74
C ASP A 29 -3.61 -4.78 -14.06
N GLY A 30 -3.80 -4.53 -12.77
CA GLY A 30 -2.88 -3.76 -11.96
C GLY A 30 -2.46 -4.57 -10.74
N MET A 31 -1.16 -4.63 -10.50
CA MET A 31 -0.57 -5.43 -9.43
C MET A 31 0.40 -4.56 -8.62
N PRO A 32 -0.05 -3.95 -7.52
CA PRO A 32 0.84 -3.22 -6.62
C PRO A 32 1.91 -4.14 -6.02
N VAL A 33 3.15 -3.68 -6.06
CA VAL A 33 4.32 -4.28 -5.44
C VAL A 33 4.88 -3.27 -4.43
N ILE A 34 4.84 -3.62 -3.14
CA ILE A 34 5.25 -2.73 -2.04
C ILE A 34 6.64 -3.11 -1.55
N PHE A 35 7.56 -2.15 -1.62
CA PHE A 35 8.94 -2.24 -1.14
C PHE A 35 9.05 -1.85 0.34
N SER A 36 10.08 -2.37 1.02
CA SER A 36 10.34 -1.99 2.43
C SER A 36 11.04 -0.64 2.61
N HIS A 37 11.45 0.00 1.52
CA HIS A 37 12.02 1.35 1.52
C HIS A 37 11.37 2.11 0.38
N GLU A 38 11.38 3.43 0.46
CA GLU A 38 11.10 4.24 -0.72
C GLU A 38 12.13 3.93 -1.80
N VAL A 39 11.69 3.84 -3.04
CA VAL A 39 12.52 3.47 -4.19
C VAL A 39 12.88 4.69 -5.02
N ASP A 40 14.07 4.68 -5.59
CA ASP A 40 14.47 5.66 -6.59
C ASP A 40 13.70 5.37 -7.89
N ALA A 41 12.74 6.23 -8.22
CA ALA A 41 11.91 6.10 -9.42
C ALA A 41 12.71 6.05 -10.72
N THR A 42 13.95 6.57 -10.75
CA THR A 42 14.82 6.52 -11.93
C THR A 42 15.43 5.15 -12.19
N THR A 43 15.34 4.25 -11.20
CA THR A 43 15.81 2.85 -11.28
C THR A 43 14.69 1.85 -11.56
N LEU A 44 13.45 2.33 -11.76
CA LEU A 44 12.30 1.49 -12.05
C LEU A 44 12.04 1.40 -13.56
N ALA A 45 12.09 0.19 -14.09
CA ALA A 45 11.63 -0.14 -15.43
C ALA A 45 10.79 -1.42 -15.43
N PRO A 46 9.86 -1.60 -16.39
CA PRO A 46 9.04 -2.81 -16.48
C PRO A 46 9.86 -4.11 -16.53
N GLU A 47 11.00 -4.10 -17.23
CA GLU A 47 11.91 -5.23 -17.37
C GLU A 47 12.63 -5.65 -16.08
N ASP A 48 12.58 -4.82 -15.03
CA ASP A 48 13.19 -5.15 -13.73
C ASP A 48 12.36 -6.15 -12.93
N PHE A 49 11.16 -6.49 -13.40
CA PHE A 49 10.22 -7.39 -12.74
C PHE A 49 10.00 -8.65 -13.55
N ARG A 50 9.99 -9.80 -12.87
CA ARG A 50 9.51 -11.07 -13.42
C ARG A 50 8.29 -11.52 -12.65
N VAL A 51 7.15 -11.58 -13.33
CA VAL A 51 5.91 -12.13 -12.78
C VAL A 51 5.75 -13.57 -13.28
N THR A 52 5.58 -14.52 -12.37
CA THR A 52 5.33 -15.92 -12.74
C THR A 52 3.92 -16.30 -12.35
N MET A 53 3.13 -16.77 -13.32
CA MET A 53 1.77 -17.26 -13.12
C MET A 53 1.78 -18.61 -12.40
N ALA A 54 0.63 -19.02 -11.86
CA ALA A 54 0.47 -20.32 -11.20
C ALA A 54 0.83 -21.51 -12.12
N SER A 55 0.61 -21.38 -13.43
CA SER A 55 1.00 -22.35 -14.45
C SER A 55 2.51 -22.44 -14.71
N GLY A 56 3.30 -21.50 -14.17
CA GLY A 56 4.72 -21.33 -14.47
C GLY A 56 4.99 -20.46 -15.71
N ALA A 57 3.95 -19.96 -16.38
CA ALA A 57 4.13 -18.98 -17.45
C ALA A 57 4.72 -17.67 -16.89
N ILE A 58 5.63 -17.05 -17.64
CA ILE A 58 6.19 -15.75 -17.29
C ILE A 58 5.32 -14.68 -17.95
N GLY A 59 4.80 -13.75 -17.14
CA GLY A 59 4.06 -12.59 -17.61
C GLY A 59 4.98 -11.43 -17.95
N ASP A 60 4.68 -10.74 -19.06
CA ASP A 60 5.35 -9.50 -19.43
C ASP A 60 4.77 -8.35 -18.60
N VAL A 61 5.62 -7.45 -18.10
CA VAL A 61 5.19 -6.20 -17.45
C VAL A 61 5.17 -5.10 -18.52
N GLY A 62 4.01 -4.50 -18.77
CA GLY A 62 3.84 -3.49 -19.81
C GLY A 62 4.18 -2.07 -19.35
N CYS A 63 3.88 -1.75 -18.10
CA CYS A 63 4.21 -0.48 -17.46
C CYS A 63 4.50 -0.67 -15.97
N VAL A 64 5.32 0.22 -15.42
CA VAL A 64 5.49 0.40 -13.97
C VAL A 64 5.36 1.89 -13.64
N THR A 65 4.68 2.19 -12.54
CA THR A 65 4.55 3.56 -12.05
C THR A 65 4.46 3.58 -10.53
N LEU A 66 4.94 4.64 -9.89
CA LEU A 66 4.68 4.90 -8.47
C LEU A 66 3.33 5.58 -8.24
N ARG A 67 2.68 6.10 -9.29
CA ARG A 67 1.40 6.79 -9.14
C ARG A 67 0.29 5.77 -8.82
N PRO A 68 -0.67 6.13 -7.94
CA PRO A 68 -0.84 7.43 -7.30
C PRO A 68 -0.02 7.67 -6.02
N ALA A 69 0.67 6.67 -5.47
CA ALA A 69 1.58 6.80 -4.32
C ALA A 69 2.92 7.49 -4.69
N ASP A 70 2.85 8.63 -5.39
CA ASP A 70 4.01 9.39 -5.87
C ASP A 70 4.39 10.59 -4.98
N GLU A 71 3.88 10.60 -3.75
CA GLU A 71 4.12 11.64 -2.76
C GLU A 71 5.33 11.31 -1.87
N PRO A 72 6.05 12.34 -1.37
CA PRO A 72 7.13 12.13 -0.42
C PRO A 72 6.68 11.30 0.79
N GLY A 73 7.37 10.21 1.07
CA GLY A 73 7.03 9.28 2.14
C GLY A 73 6.25 8.05 1.70
N GLU A 74 5.74 8.01 0.47
CA GLU A 74 4.88 6.93 -0.06
C GLU A 74 5.46 6.22 -1.28
N LEU A 75 6.67 6.59 -1.72
CA LEU A 75 7.38 6.06 -2.89
C LEU A 75 7.81 4.58 -2.74
N ARG A 76 6.98 3.74 -2.15
CA ARG A 76 7.17 2.31 -1.86
C ARG A 76 6.27 1.43 -2.70
N THR A 77 5.18 1.95 -3.25
CA THR A 77 4.22 1.16 -4.03
C THR A 77 4.50 1.33 -5.52
N ALA A 78 5.10 0.33 -6.15
CA ALA A 78 5.18 0.25 -7.59
C ALA A 78 3.96 -0.48 -8.14
N LEU A 79 3.10 0.22 -8.88
CA LEU A 79 2.00 -0.39 -9.61
C LEU A 79 2.51 -0.98 -10.92
N LEU A 80 2.57 -2.30 -11.00
CA LEU A 80 2.80 -3.01 -12.26
C LEU A 80 1.50 -3.06 -13.05
N ILE A 81 1.54 -2.75 -14.34
CA ILE A 81 0.35 -2.77 -15.20
C ILE A 81 0.63 -3.62 -16.42
N SER A 82 -0.15 -4.68 -16.59
CA SER A 82 -0.10 -5.58 -17.74
C SER A 82 -1.32 -6.49 -17.77
N ARG A 83 -1.38 -7.42 -18.71
CA ARG A 83 -2.37 -8.51 -18.69
C ARG A 83 -1.80 -9.65 -17.85
N PHE A 84 -2.09 -9.61 -16.57
CA PHE A 84 -1.63 -10.58 -15.59
C PHE A 84 -2.67 -11.71 -15.46
N GLY A 85 -2.37 -12.82 -16.12
CA GLY A 85 -3.07 -14.08 -15.88
C GLY A 85 -4.58 -14.06 -16.14
N SER A 86 -5.28 -14.93 -15.40
CA SER A 86 -6.74 -15.03 -15.36
C SER A 86 -7.16 -15.60 -13.99
N SER A 87 -8.45 -15.64 -13.69
CA SER A 87 -8.93 -16.29 -12.45
C SER A 87 -8.50 -17.75 -12.30
N ALA A 88 -8.22 -18.46 -13.39
CA ALA A 88 -7.73 -19.84 -13.38
C ALA A 88 -6.19 -19.98 -13.37
N ASP A 89 -5.48 -18.89 -13.67
CA ASP A 89 -4.02 -18.84 -13.75
C ASP A 89 -3.53 -17.47 -13.29
N GLN A 90 -3.72 -17.20 -12.00
CA GLN A 90 -3.35 -15.92 -11.39
C GLN A 90 -1.82 -15.81 -11.25
N PRO A 91 -1.28 -14.58 -11.14
CA PRO A 91 0.10 -14.37 -10.71
C PRO A 91 0.37 -15.08 -9.37
N ALA A 92 1.45 -15.84 -9.31
CA ALA A 92 1.85 -16.58 -8.11
C ALA A 92 3.05 -15.94 -7.42
N THR A 93 4.03 -15.44 -8.20
CA THR A 93 5.23 -14.80 -7.65
C THR A 93 5.65 -13.58 -8.46
N VAL A 94 6.28 -12.64 -7.74
CA VAL A 94 7.06 -11.53 -8.30
C VAL A 94 8.51 -11.69 -7.86
N GLU A 95 9.44 -11.54 -8.80
CA GLU A 95 10.88 -11.45 -8.55
C GLU A 95 11.41 -10.13 -9.13
N ILE A 96 12.23 -9.44 -8.36
CA ILE A 96 13.00 -8.28 -8.85
C ILE A 96 14.27 -8.80 -9.52
N ILE A 97 14.35 -8.69 -10.84
CA ILE A 97 15.49 -9.16 -11.64
C ILE A 97 16.41 -8.03 -12.09
N GLY A 98 15.97 -6.78 -11.96
CA GLY A 98 16.75 -5.57 -12.23
C GLY A 98 17.45 -4.99 -11.00
N ASP A 99 18.20 -3.90 -11.20
CA ASP A 99 18.81 -3.12 -10.11
C ASP A 99 17.87 -1.98 -9.68
N ILE A 100 16.85 -2.32 -8.90
CA ILE A 100 15.98 -1.32 -8.26
C ILE A 100 16.62 -0.95 -6.92
N THR A 101 16.86 0.34 -6.68
CA THR A 101 17.47 0.81 -5.43
C THR A 101 16.49 1.58 -4.56
N SER A 102 16.73 1.56 -3.25
CA SER A 102 16.09 2.52 -2.35
C SER A 102 16.48 3.95 -2.72
N LEU A 103 15.64 4.92 -2.35
CA LEU A 103 15.82 6.34 -2.64
C LEU A 103 17.14 6.91 -2.09
N ASP A 104 17.61 6.36 -0.96
CA ASP A 104 18.89 6.70 -0.34
C ASP A 104 20.09 5.89 -0.89
N GLY A 105 19.83 4.94 -1.79
CA GLY A 105 20.82 4.02 -2.37
C GLY A 105 21.36 2.96 -1.41
N ALA A 106 20.83 2.83 -0.19
CA ALA A 106 21.33 1.88 0.81
C ALA A 106 21.00 0.42 0.50
N VAL A 107 19.91 0.18 -0.23
CA VAL A 107 19.39 -1.15 -0.55
C VAL A 107 19.23 -1.30 -2.06
N ASN A 108 19.64 -2.45 -2.59
CA ASN A 108 19.28 -2.90 -3.93
C ASN A 108 18.39 -4.13 -3.79
N PHE A 109 17.23 -4.11 -4.44
CA PHE A 109 16.20 -5.14 -4.34
C PHE A 109 16.39 -6.30 -5.31
N ARG A 110 17.42 -6.32 -6.15
CA ARG A 110 17.72 -7.44 -7.06
C ARG A 110 17.73 -8.78 -6.31
N GLY A 111 16.96 -9.74 -6.81
CA GLY A 111 16.77 -11.07 -6.23
C GLY A 111 15.72 -11.14 -5.12
N ALA A 112 15.11 -10.01 -4.73
CA ALA A 112 13.97 -10.02 -3.83
C ALA A 112 12.78 -10.70 -4.50
N THR A 113 12.02 -11.47 -3.72
CA THR A 113 10.84 -12.19 -4.20
C THR A 113 9.67 -12.00 -3.24
N ALA A 114 8.46 -12.04 -3.79
CA ALA A 114 7.21 -12.06 -3.05
C ALA A 114 6.27 -13.12 -3.62
N THR A 115 5.55 -13.81 -2.74
CA THR A 115 4.33 -14.53 -3.14
C THR A 115 3.26 -13.49 -3.38
N VAL A 116 2.55 -13.61 -4.51
CA VAL A 116 1.46 -12.69 -4.82
C VAL A 116 0.23 -13.11 -4.02
N THR A 117 -0.34 -12.19 -3.26
CA THR A 117 -1.63 -12.38 -2.61
C THR A 117 -2.70 -12.48 -3.71
N PRO A 118 -3.49 -13.56 -3.74
CA PRO A 118 -4.47 -13.80 -4.80
C PRO A 118 -5.65 -12.84 -4.70
N LEU A 119 -6.37 -12.68 -5.81
CA LEU A 119 -7.47 -11.72 -5.96
C LEU A 119 -8.53 -11.89 -4.86
N GLU A 120 -9.02 -13.10 -4.69
CA GLU A 120 -10.11 -13.42 -3.77
C GLU A 120 -9.77 -13.26 -2.27
N ALA A 121 -8.50 -13.00 -1.94
CA ALA A 121 -8.10 -12.77 -0.54
C ALA A 121 -8.49 -11.37 -0.04
N GLY A 122 -8.72 -10.43 -0.95
CA GLY A 122 -8.95 -9.03 -0.62
C GLY A 122 -7.71 -8.32 -0.06
N PRO A 123 -7.80 -7.01 0.21
CA PRO A 123 -6.67 -6.19 0.62
C PRO A 123 -6.36 -6.37 2.11
N THR A 124 -5.09 -6.43 2.47
CA THR A 124 -4.61 -6.50 3.86
C THR A 124 -3.64 -5.38 4.18
N LEU A 125 -3.40 -5.07 5.46
CA LEU A 125 -2.28 -4.21 5.86
C LEU A 125 -0.96 -4.94 5.63
N VAL A 126 0.00 -4.27 5.00
CA VAL A 126 1.32 -4.85 4.66
C VAL A 126 2.49 -4.08 5.23
N LEU A 127 2.26 -2.84 5.66
CA LEU A 127 3.25 -2.01 6.35
C LEU A 127 2.55 -1.06 7.31
N ALA A 128 3.18 -0.79 8.46
CA ALA A 128 2.80 0.30 9.33
C ALA A 128 4.04 0.98 9.90
N GLU A 129 4.14 2.30 9.78
CA GLU A 129 5.32 3.07 10.21
C GLU A 129 4.90 4.33 10.95
N THR A 130 5.68 4.71 11.97
CA THR A 130 5.45 5.99 12.67
C THR A 130 6.12 7.11 11.88
N LEU A 131 5.37 8.16 11.53
CA LEU A 131 5.91 9.31 10.82
C LEU A 131 6.59 10.29 11.79
N SER A 132 7.76 10.80 11.40
CA SER A 132 8.43 11.86 12.13
C SER A 132 7.75 13.21 11.92
N ARG A 133 7.94 14.15 12.86
CA ARG A 133 7.28 15.48 12.78
C ARG A 133 7.59 16.28 11.52
N THR A 134 8.73 16.03 10.88
CA THR A 134 9.10 16.71 9.63
C THR A 134 8.27 16.24 8.43
N GLU A 135 7.61 15.08 8.56
CA GLU A 135 6.77 14.48 7.52
C GLU A 135 5.29 14.88 7.69
N TRP A 136 4.93 15.57 8.77
CA TRP A 136 3.55 15.94 9.06
C TRP A 136 3.03 17.13 8.24
N THR A 137 3.84 17.79 7.41
CA THR A 137 3.48 19.08 6.77
C THR A 137 3.45 19.08 5.24
N VAL A 138 2.46 19.81 4.72
CA VAL A 138 1.98 20.06 3.33
C VAL A 138 2.98 19.84 2.18
N GLY A 139 2.56 18.95 1.26
CA GLY A 139 3.24 18.61 0.01
C GLY A 139 3.67 17.15 -0.10
N GLY A 140 3.49 16.36 0.96
CA GLY A 140 3.76 14.92 0.97
C GLY A 140 3.31 14.24 2.26
N GLY A 141 2.01 13.96 2.39
CA GLY A 141 1.63 12.70 3.03
C GLY A 141 0.58 12.67 4.15
N SER A 142 0.27 13.74 4.90
CA SER A 142 -0.77 13.62 5.96
C SER A 142 -1.71 14.81 6.05
N ASP A 143 -3.02 14.55 5.95
CA ASP A 143 -4.10 15.50 6.22
C ASP A 143 -4.53 15.53 7.71
N CYS A 144 -3.67 15.00 8.60
CA CYS A 144 -3.89 14.99 10.04
C CYS A 144 -3.84 16.40 10.64
N SER A 145 -4.95 17.14 10.58
CA SER A 145 -5.12 18.48 11.16
C SER A 145 -5.87 18.49 12.50
N ALA A 146 -6.11 17.30 13.08
CA ALA A 146 -6.90 17.14 14.29
C ALA A 146 -6.24 17.81 15.51
N GLU A 147 -7.01 18.61 16.25
CA GLU A 147 -6.60 19.15 17.54
C GLU A 147 -6.21 18.01 18.49
N GLY A 148 -5.08 18.16 19.20
CA GLY A 148 -4.57 17.12 20.11
C GLY A 148 -3.76 16.02 19.44
N LEU A 149 -3.39 16.15 18.16
CA LEU A 149 -2.49 15.21 17.48
C LEU A 149 -1.16 15.05 18.23
N LEU A 150 -0.76 13.81 18.50
CA LEU A 150 0.50 13.45 19.15
C LEU A 150 1.40 12.58 18.28
N THR A 151 0.85 11.72 17.43
CA THR A 151 1.60 10.79 16.57
C THR A 151 0.78 10.43 15.35
N ILE A 152 1.44 10.19 14.22
CA ILE A 152 0.83 9.65 13.00
C ILE A 152 1.45 8.28 12.73
N VAL A 153 0.61 7.30 12.45
CA VAL A 153 1.04 6.00 11.93
C VAL A 153 0.53 5.88 10.50
N ARG A 154 1.44 5.80 9.53
CA ARG A 154 1.09 5.47 8.16
C ARG A 154 0.85 3.99 8.05
N ALA A 155 -0.34 3.61 7.58
CA ALA A 155 -0.72 2.23 7.34
C ALA A 155 -0.86 2.02 5.83
N THR A 156 -0.06 1.12 5.27
CA THR A 156 -0.11 0.79 3.84
C THR A 156 -0.86 -0.51 3.63
N TRP A 157 -1.86 -0.46 2.76
CA TRP A 157 -2.63 -1.59 2.28
C TRP A 157 -1.94 -2.30 1.11
N ALA A 158 -2.21 -3.60 0.94
CA ALA A 158 -1.61 -4.41 -0.12
C ALA A 158 -2.01 -3.93 -1.52
N GLY A 159 -3.14 -3.23 -1.63
CA GLY A 159 -3.58 -2.51 -2.82
C GLY A 159 -4.52 -1.38 -2.44
N GLY A 160 -5.05 -0.67 -3.44
CA GLY A 160 -6.02 0.40 -3.20
C GLY A 160 -7.25 -0.11 -2.47
N VAL A 161 -7.76 0.68 -1.54
CA VAL A 161 -8.93 0.34 -0.72
C VAL A 161 -10.01 1.41 -0.82
N SER A 162 -11.27 0.99 -0.83
CA SER A 162 -12.42 1.88 -0.82
C SER A 162 -13.54 1.29 0.01
N ARG A 163 -14.58 2.08 0.29
CA ARG A 163 -15.80 1.53 0.91
C ARG A 163 -16.65 0.84 -0.16
N ALA A 164 -17.25 -0.29 0.20
CA ALA A 164 -18.14 -1.05 -0.69
C ALA A 164 -19.39 -0.26 -1.14
N ASP A 165 -19.78 0.78 -0.41
CA ASP A 165 -20.91 1.66 -0.77
C ASP A 165 -20.50 2.83 -1.68
N GLY A 166 -19.21 2.93 -2.04
CA GLY A 166 -18.67 3.98 -2.92
C GLY A 166 -18.48 5.35 -2.26
N ASP A 167 -18.81 5.48 -0.98
CA ASP A 167 -18.52 6.68 -0.20
C ASP A 167 -17.02 6.77 0.14
N ALA A 168 -16.57 7.98 0.47
CA ALA A 168 -15.21 8.19 0.96
C ALA A 168 -14.99 7.53 2.34
N VAL A 169 -13.77 7.00 2.54
CA VAL A 169 -13.24 6.61 3.84
C VAL A 169 -13.19 7.84 4.74
N GLY A 170 -13.52 7.69 6.02
CA GLY A 170 -13.43 8.81 6.96
C GLY A 170 -13.59 8.40 8.42
N SER A 171 -14.26 9.24 9.22
CA SER A 171 -14.36 9.04 10.67
C SER A 171 -14.98 7.69 11.07
N ARG A 172 -15.91 7.15 10.26
CA ARG A 172 -16.52 5.85 10.53
C ARG A 172 -15.48 4.72 10.45
N GLU A 173 -14.62 4.77 9.45
CA GLU A 173 -13.54 3.80 9.25
C GLU A 173 -12.39 4.03 10.26
N ALA A 174 -12.18 5.27 10.73
CA ALA A 174 -11.24 5.56 11.82
C ALA A 174 -11.60 4.77 13.09
N GLU A 175 -12.89 4.65 13.43
CA GLU A 175 -13.35 3.82 14.56
C GLU A 175 -13.10 2.32 14.38
N MET A 176 -12.87 1.85 13.15
CA MET A 176 -12.60 0.44 12.82
C MET A 176 -11.12 0.08 12.95
N TYR A 177 -10.23 1.08 12.90
CA TYR A 177 -8.83 0.89 13.26
C TYR A 177 -8.64 0.71 14.76
N ARG A 178 -7.69 -0.15 15.10
CA ARG A 178 -7.18 -0.34 16.46
C ARG A 178 -5.67 -0.26 16.43
N VAL A 179 -5.12 0.78 17.06
CA VAL A 179 -3.67 0.93 17.22
C VAL A 179 -3.31 0.58 18.66
N THR A 180 -2.44 -0.42 18.82
CA THR A 180 -1.87 -0.76 20.12
C THR A 180 -0.66 0.12 20.37
N LEU A 181 -0.67 0.82 21.49
CA LEU A 181 0.41 1.68 21.96
C LEU A 181 1.06 1.07 23.20
N ARG A 182 2.39 1.10 23.27
CA ARG A 182 3.16 0.82 24.47
C ARG A 182 3.37 2.14 25.24
N ARG A 183 2.96 2.14 26.51
CA ARG A 183 3.11 3.28 27.42
C ARG A 183 4.49 3.29 28.08
N PRO A 184 4.95 4.44 28.61
CA PRO A 184 6.24 4.53 29.30
C PRO A 184 6.37 3.63 30.53
N ASP A 185 5.26 3.27 31.16
CA ASP A 185 5.20 2.35 32.30
C ASP A 185 5.32 0.86 31.90
N GLY A 186 5.47 0.58 30.60
CA GLY A 186 5.54 -0.76 30.03
C GLY A 186 4.18 -1.43 29.78
N GLY A 187 3.08 -0.80 30.19
CA GLY A 187 1.73 -1.27 29.85
C GLY A 187 1.37 -0.99 28.39
N THR A 188 0.30 -1.62 27.91
CA THR A 188 -0.26 -1.35 26.57
C THR A 188 -1.65 -0.74 26.67
N VAL A 189 -2.02 0.03 25.65
CA VAL A 189 -3.38 0.53 25.44
C VAL A 189 -3.73 0.42 23.97
N THR A 190 -4.94 0.00 23.66
CA THR A 190 -5.46 0.01 22.29
C THR A 190 -6.40 1.20 22.12
N VAL A 191 -6.18 1.97 21.06
CA VAL A 191 -6.96 3.18 20.75
C VAL A 191 -7.42 3.17 19.30
N SER A 192 -8.51 3.87 19.01
CA SER A 192 -8.85 4.23 17.64
C SER A 192 -8.21 5.58 17.29
N PRO A 193 -7.77 5.78 16.04
CA PRO A 193 -7.37 7.09 15.54
C PRO A 193 -8.49 8.11 15.68
N MET A 194 -8.12 9.37 15.91
CA MET A 194 -9.08 10.48 15.96
C MET A 194 -9.55 10.88 14.56
N ALA A 195 -8.72 10.62 13.55
CA ALA A 195 -8.98 10.86 12.14
C ALA A 195 -8.07 9.94 11.30
N ILE A 196 -8.41 9.85 10.01
CA ILE A 196 -7.56 9.31 8.96
C ILE A 196 -7.23 10.48 8.03
N GLY A 197 -5.95 10.74 7.80
CA GLY A 197 -5.46 11.60 6.72
C GLY A 197 -5.02 10.76 5.52
N ASP A 198 -4.50 11.42 4.48
CA ASP A 198 -4.05 10.75 3.25
C ASP A 198 -5.23 10.06 2.56
N LEU A 199 -6.19 10.89 2.14
CA LEU A 199 -7.45 10.45 1.60
C LEU A 199 -7.72 11.16 0.27
N ASN A 200 -8.30 10.43 -0.68
CA ASN A 200 -8.79 10.92 -1.98
C ASN A 200 -7.70 11.21 -3.04
N ASP A 201 -6.49 10.69 -2.87
CA ASP A 201 -5.41 10.60 -3.89
C ASP A 201 -5.50 9.31 -4.76
N ASN A 202 -6.28 8.32 -4.30
CA ASN A 202 -6.49 6.98 -4.89
C ASN A 202 -5.34 5.99 -4.68
N ASP A 203 -4.48 6.24 -3.70
CA ASP A 203 -3.37 5.35 -3.37
C ASP A 203 -3.76 4.28 -2.34
N ASN A 204 -2.76 3.63 -1.75
CA ASN A 204 -2.94 2.54 -0.79
C ASN A 204 -2.49 2.89 0.64
N ASN A 205 -2.34 4.17 0.97
CA ASN A 205 -1.89 4.63 2.28
C ASN A 205 -3.05 5.28 3.05
N HIS A 206 -2.98 5.17 4.39
CA HIS A 206 -3.85 5.88 5.31
C HIS A 206 -3.00 6.38 6.48
N ASP A 207 -3.14 7.65 6.80
CA ASP A 207 -2.43 8.26 7.92
C ASP A 207 -3.30 8.31 9.19
N LEU A 208 -2.98 7.44 10.14
CA LEU A 208 -3.74 7.26 11.37
C LEU A 208 -3.34 8.33 12.41
N CYS A 209 -4.21 9.32 12.62
CA CYS A 209 -3.96 10.45 13.51
C CYS A 209 -4.25 10.08 14.98
N LEU A 210 -3.23 9.95 15.83
CA LEU A 210 -3.36 9.51 17.22
C LEU A 210 -3.22 10.68 18.21
N GLY A 211 -4.18 10.82 19.12
CA GLY A 211 -4.14 11.80 20.22
C GLY A 211 -3.77 11.22 21.58
N VAL A 212 -3.27 9.99 21.61
CA VAL A 212 -2.89 9.30 22.86
C VAL A 212 -1.39 9.04 22.85
N ALA A 213 -0.71 9.41 23.94
CA ALA A 213 0.72 9.21 24.08
C ALA A 213 1.08 7.73 24.24
N GLY A 214 2.13 7.32 23.55
CA GLY A 214 2.69 5.98 23.58
C GLY A 214 3.44 5.68 22.30
N GLU A 215 4.23 4.62 22.30
CA GLU A 215 4.90 4.10 21.11
C GLU A 215 3.94 3.16 20.38
N PRO A 216 3.54 3.42 19.13
CA PRO A 216 2.74 2.48 18.35
C PRO A 216 3.50 1.17 18.12
N VAL A 217 2.83 0.04 18.36
CA VAL A 217 3.44 -1.30 18.23
C VAL A 217 2.68 -2.22 17.27
N SER A 218 1.36 -2.05 17.11
CA SER A 218 0.60 -2.75 16.08
C SER A 218 -0.60 -1.94 15.59
N VAL A 219 -0.98 -2.18 14.34
CA VAL A 219 -2.19 -1.65 13.71
C VAL A 219 -3.06 -2.82 13.29
N PHE A 220 -4.31 -2.82 13.75
CA PHE A 220 -5.35 -3.76 13.35
C PHE A 220 -6.47 -3.02 12.62
N PHE A 221 -7.07 -3.67 11.63
CA PHE A 221 -8.30 -3.24 10.98
C PHE A 221 -9.30 -4.39 10.81
N LEU A 222 -10.58 -4.09 11.02
CA LEU A 222 -11.67 -5.05 11.05
C LEU A 222 -12.05 -5.56 9.66
N ALA A 223 -12.35 -6.86 9.55
CA ALA A 223 -12.82 -7.51 8.33
C ALA A 223 -14.11 -6.90 7.75
N GLY A 224 -14.24 -6.94 6.42
CA GLY A 224 -15.49 -6.68 5.70
C GLY A 224 -15.90 -5.21 5.66
N ARG A 225 -14.94 -4.29 5.77
CA ARG A 225 -15.21 -2.84 5.88
C ARG A 225 -14.71 -2.05 4.69
N LEU A 226 -13.59 -2.46 4.14
CA LEU A 226 -13.01 -1.94 2.92
C LEU A 226 -12.95 -3.05 1.87
N VAL A 227 -13.01 -2.65 0.62
CA VAL A 227 -12.89 -3.51 -0.54
C VAL A 227 -11.74 -3.05 -1.42
N ASP A 228 -11.12 -3.98 -2.13
CA ASP A 228 -10.24 -3.63 -3.25
C ASP A 228 -11.08 -3.16 -4.46
N PRO A 229 -10.44 -2.79 -5.59
CA PRO A 229 -11.20 -2.35 -6.76
C PRO A 229 -11.92 -3.49 -7.53
N ASN A 230 -11.78 -4.75 -7.12
CA ASN A 230 -12.59 -5.87 -7.58
C ASN A 230 -13.78 -6.17 -6.64
N ASP A 231 -14.05 -5.28 -5.67
CA ASP A 231 -15.08 -5.43 -4.65
C ASP A 231 -14.82 -6.60 -3.66
N ASP A 232 -13.58 -7.11 -3.59
CA ASP A 232 -13.20 -8.15 -2.63
C ASP A 232 -12.92 -7.51 -1.26
N ALA A 233 -13.67 -7.96 -0.25
CA ALA A 233 -13.62 -7.36 1.07
C ALA A 233 -12.38 -7.79 1.86
N ASN A 234 -11.80 -6.85 2.61
CA ASN A 234 -10.64 -7.11 3.45
C ASN A 234 -10.96 -8.18 4.53
N PRO A 235 -10.03 -9.08 4.86
CA PRO A 235 -10.13 -9.90 6.07
C PRO A 235 -9.77 -9.06 7.31
N ASP A 236 -9.87 -9.66 8.49
CA ASP A 236 -9.22 -9.11 9.68
C ASP A 236 -7.71 -9.07 9.42
N THR A 237 -7.10 -7.91 9.65
CA THR A 237 -5.69 -7.71 9.34
C THR A 237 -4.99 -6.99 10.49
N GLU A 238 -3.83 -7.50 10.89
CA GLU A 238 -2.97 -6.88 11.90
C GLU A 238 -1.52 -6.92 11.44
N ILE A 239 -0.80 -5.82 11.64
CA ILE A 239 0.63 -5.76 11.41
C ILE A 239 1.35 -5.02 12.53
N ALA A 240 2.60 -5.41 12.80
CA ALA A 240 3.46 -4.67 13.71
C ALA A 240 3.83 -3.30 13.09
N VAL A 241 3.93 -2.29 13.95
CA VAL A 241 4.51 -1.00 13.54
C VAL A 241 6.04 -1.15 13.54
N SER A 242 6.66 -0.93 12.39
CA SER A 242 8.11 -0.92 12.25
C SER A 242 8.68 0.47 12.45
N ALA A 243 9.90 0.53 12.98
CA ALA A 243 10.72 1.72 12.82
C ALA A 243 11.01 1.90 11.33
N ARG A 244 10.88 3.13 10.84
CA ARG A 244 11.26 3.45 9.48
C ARG A 244 12.78 3.26 9.34
N PRO A 245 13.25 2.52 8.31
CA PRO A 245 14.67 2.31 8.06
C PRO A 245 15.40 3.61 7.67
#